data_AF-A0A6N8EFY0-F1
#
_entry.id   AF-A0A6N8EFY0-F1
#
_cell.length_a   1.000
_cell.length_b   1.000
_cell.length_c   1.000
_cell.angle_alpha   90.00
_cell.angle_beta   90.00
_cell.angle_gamma   90.00
#
_symmetry.space_group_name_H-M   'P 1'
#
loop_
_entity.id
_entity.type
_entity.pdbx_description
1 polymer ?
#
loop_
_entity_poly.entity_id
_entity_poly.type
_entity_poly.pdbx_seq_one_letter_code
_entity_poly.pdbx_strand_id
1 'polypeptide(L)'
;MIGNYGGNTLYFENTGSASSAAFATAQTNPFGLSDVGQYVVPTFADLDGDGDLDALIGEGYGNTLYFENTGSASSAAFATAQTNPFGLSDVGFSAAPTLADLDADGDLDALIGNSDGNTLYFENTGSASSAAFATAQANPFGLSNVGSLAKPTFADLDGDGDLDALIGEWYGQTLYFENTGSATSAAFATAQINPFGLSDVGQSAAPTLADLDGDGDLDALVGNSGNFSISHGSLG
;
A
#
# COMPACT_ATOMS: atom_id res chain seq x y z
N MET A 1 9.00 -4.03 -0.45
CA MET A 1 10.00 -3.22 0.27
C MET A 1 9.33 -2.64 1.50
N ILE A 2 9.99 -2.49 2.64
CA ILE A 2 9.33 -2.05 3.91
C ILE A 2 10.14 -0.92 4.54
N GLY A 3 9.46 0.12 5.05
CA GLY A 3 10.09 1.15 5.87
C GLY A 3 10.35 0.69 7.31
N ASN A 4 11.47 1.09 7.91
CA ASN A 4 11.74 0.88 9.34
C ASN A 4 11.69 2.18 10.14
N TYR A 5 11.66 2.06 11.47
CA TYR A 5 11.62 3.19 12.41
C TYR A 5 12.76 4.19 12.19
N GLY A 6 13.91 3.72 11.73
CA GLY A 6 15.10 4.55 11.45
C GLY A 6 15.07 5.25 10.09
N GLY A 7 14.00 5.10 9.31
CA GLY A 7 13.89 5.71 7.98
C GLY A 7 14.67 5.03 6.88
N ASN A 8 15.01 3.76 7.10
CA ASN A 8 15.56 2.92 6.03
C ASN A 8 14.43 2.13 5.36
N THR A 9 14.62 1.86 4.08
CA THR A 9 13.87 0.86 3.34
C THR A 9 14.61 -0.48 3.40
N LEU A 10 13.88 -1.56 3.65
CA LEU A 10 14.34 -2.93 3.58
C LEU A 10 13.75 -3.58 2.33
N TYR A 11 14.62 -4.16 1.51
CA TYR A 11 14.25 -4.92 0.32
C TYR A 11 14.55 -6.40 0.53
N PHE A 12 13.59 -7.23 0.16
CA PHE A 12 13.72 -8.67 0.17
C PHE A 12 13.50 -9.14 -1.26
N GLU A 13 14.55 -9.67 -1.89
CA GLU A 13 14.44 -10.25 -3.22
C GLU A 13 13.77 -11.63 -3.11
N ASN A 14 12.66 -11.85 -3.82
CA ASN A 14 12.14 -13.20 -4.00
C ASN A 14 13.07 -13.95 -4.98
N THR A 15 13.90 -14.83 -4.45
CA THR A 15 14.78 -15.74 -5.20
C THR A 15 14.12 -17.08 -5.52
N GLY A 16 12.88 -17.28 -5.06
CA GLY A 16 12.05 -18.44 -5.35
C GLY A 16 11.24 -18.27 -6.63
N SER A 17 10.23 -19.12 -6.81
CA SER A 17 9.21 -18.90 -7.84
C SER A 17 8.03 -18.13 -7.26
N ALA A 18 7.19 -17.60 -8.14
CA ALA A 18 5.83 -17.22 -7.81
C ALA A 18 4.94 -18.47 -7.55
N SER A 19 5.45 -19.55 -6.97
CA SER A 19 4.74 -20.80 -6.54
C SER A 19 5.32 -21.38 -5.26
N SER A 20 6.35 -20.72 -4.75
CA SER A 20 7.19 -21.16 -3.65
C SER A 20 8.17 -20.02 -3.40
N ALA A 21 7.64 -18.92 -2.86
CA ALA A 21 8.44 -17.74 -2.58
C ALA A 21 9.61 -18.09 -1.64
N ALA A 22 10.80 -17.60 -1.96
CA ALA A 22 12.01 -17.77 -1.16
C ALA A 22 12.78 -16.46 -1.12
N PHE A 23 12.69 -15.73 -0.01
CA PHE A 23 13.29 -14.41 0.10
C PHE A 23 14.77 -14.46 0.52
N ALA A 24 15.61 -13.70 -0.18
CA ALA A 24 17.00 -13.47 0.22
C ALA A 24 17.06 -12.67 1.54
N THR A 25 18.27 -12.59 2.12
CA THR A 25 18.50 -11.73 3.28
C THR A 25 18.19 -10.27 2.92
N ALA A 26 17.51 -9.57 3.84
CA ALA A 26 17.15 -8.17 3.66
C ALA A 26 18.36 -7.31 3.26
N GLN A 27 18.20 -6.53 2.21
CA GLN A 27 19.11 -5.47 1.84
C GLN A 27 18.56 -4.13 2.36
N THR A 28 19.43 -3.32 2.95
CA THR A 28 19.05 -1.98 3.44
C THR A 28 19.34 -0.94 2.36
N ASN A 29 18.32 -0.17 1.98
CA ASN A 29 18.37 0.91 0.99
C ASN A 29 19.09 0.53 -0.34
N PRO A 30 18.88 -0.66 -0.95
CA PRO A 30 19.67 -1.07 -2.11
C PRO A 30 19.47 -0.18 -3.34
N PHE A 31 18.37 0.57 -3.39
CA PHE A 31 18.04 1.46 -4.49
C PHE A 31 18.30 2.95 -4.16
N GLY A 32 19.05 3.24 -3.09
CA GLY A 32 19.40 4.62 -2.73
C GLY A 32 18.26 5.43 -2.12
N LEU A 33 17.16 4.78 -1.72
CA LEU A 33 16.04 5.38 -0.98
C LEU A 33 16.41 5.63 0.50
N SER A 34 17.46 6.42 0.73
CA SER A 34 17.95 6.80 2.06
C SER A 34 17.36 8.12 2.55
N ASP A 35 17.32 8.31 3.87
CA ASP A 35 16.92 9.57 4.54
C ASP A 35 15.46 10.01 4.33
N VAL A 36 14.55 9.08 4.08
CA VAL A 36 13.11 9.33 3.83
C VAL A 36 12.30 9.64 5.11
N GLY A 37 12.94 9.86 6.26
CA GLY A 37 12.28 10.16 7.54
C GLY A 37 11.77 8.91 8.28
N GLN A 38 11.10 9.07 9.42
CA GLN A 38 10.61 7.95 10.25
C GLN A 38 9.20 7.52 9.84
N TYR A 39 8.84 6.25 10.10
CA TYR A 39 7.51 5.67 9.86
C TYR A 39 7.07 5.64 8.40
N VAL A 40 8.02 5.40 7.49
CA VAL A 40 7.71 5.43 6.06
C VAL A 40 6.91 4.22 5.60
N VAL A 41 5.95 4.47 4.72
CA VAL A 41 5.14 3.45 4.07
C VAL A 41 5.37 3.59 2.56
N PRO A 42 6.17 2.70 1.94
CA PRO A 42 6.41 2.72 0.51
C PRO A 42 5.29 2.01 -0.25
N THR A 43 4.87 2.61 -1.37
CA THR A 43 4.01 2.03 -2.40
C THR A 43 4.68 2.20 -3.75
N PHE A 44 4.46 1.25 -4.67
CA PHE A 44 5.07 1.27 -6.00
C PHE A 44 4.00 1.18 -7.07
N ALA A 45 4.10 2.02 -8.09
CA ALA A 45 3.23 2.05 -9.27
C ALA A 45 3.96 2.76 -10.41
N ASP A 46 3.57 2.47 -11.65
CA ASP A 46 4.00 3.24 -12.83
C ASP A 46 3.18 4.54 -12.87
N LEU A 47 3.73 5.63 -12.32
CA LEU A 47 3.00 6.89 -12.15
C LEU A 47 3.22 7.88 -13.31
N ASP A 48 4.30 7.69 -14.07
CA ASP A 48 4.62 8.49 -15.26
C ASP A 48 4.37 7.76 -16.60
N GLY A 49 3.97 6.49 -16.55
CA GLY A 49 3.50 5.71 -17.69
C GLY A 49 4.61 5.16 -18.58
N ASP A 50 5.85 5.08 -18.09
CA ASP A 50 7.00 4.63 -18.87
C ASP A 50 7.21 3.10 -18.87
N GLY A 51 6.39 2.38 -18.11
CA GLY A 51 6.37 0.92 -18.03
C GLY A 51 7.28 0.36 -16.95
N ASP A 52 7.79 1.19 -16.05
CA ASP A 52 8.47 0.75 -14.84
C ASP A 52 7.85 1.30 -13.55
N LEU A 53 8.25 0.74 -12.40
CA LEU A 53 7.61 1.08 -11.12
C LEU A 53 8.38 2.20 -10.42
N ASP A 54 7.69 3.31 -10.18
CA ASP A 54 8.11 4.39 -9.31
C ASP A 54 7.85 4.08 -7.84
N ALA A 55 8.48 4.85 -6.94
CA ALA A 55 8.21 4.76 -5.50
C ALA A 55 7.48 6.01 -4.98
N LEU A 56 6.34 5.79 -4.32
CA LEU A 56 5.63 6.79 -3.54
C LEU A 56 5.76 6.45 -2.05
N ILE A 57 6.37 7.34 -1.27
CA ILE A 57 6.69 7.12 0.13
C ILE A 57 5.86 8.08 0.99
N GLY A 58 5.05 7.54 1.89
CA GLY A 58 4.43 8.36 2.93
C GLY A 58 5.42 8.73 4.04
N GLU A 59 5.43 9.99 4.46
CA GLU A 59 6.28 10.50 5.53
C GLU A 59 5.54 10.62 6.89
N GLY A 60 6.32 10.61 7.97
CA GLY A 60 5.84 10.80 9.34
C GLY A 60 5.07 12.10 9.61
N TYR A 61 5.33 13.19 8.87
CA TYR A 61 4.63 14.47 9.02
C TYR A 61 3.46 14.67 8.05
N GLY A 62 3.07 13.65 7.29
CA GLY A 62 1.90 13.73 6.40
C GLY A 62 2.19 14.24 4.99
N ASN A 63 3.47 14.33 4.61
CA ASN A 63 3.85 14.52 3.21
C ASN A 63 4.02 13.18 2.51
N THR A 64 4.11 13.25 1.18
CA THR A 64 4.55 12.14 0.34
C THR A 64 5.84 12.52 -0.39
N LEU A 65 6.72 11.55 -0.59
CA LEU A 65 7.90 11.66 -1.46
C LEU A 65 7.70 10.78 -2.67
N TYR A 66 7.99 11.31 -3.84
CA TYR A 66 8.01 10.58 -5.10
C TYR A 66 9.46 10.35 -5.54
N PHE A 67 9.76 9.13 -5.94
CA PHE A 67 11.01 8.74 -6.56
C PHE A 67 10.69 8.13 -7.92
N GLU A 68 10.96 8.91 -8.97
CA GLU A 68 10.91 8.44 -10.35
C GLU A 68 11.97 7.36 -10.56
N ASN A 69 11.58 6.21 -11.09
CA ASN A 69 12.51 5.20 -11.51
C ASN A 69 12.99 5.51 -12.94
N THR A 70 14.10 6.24 -13.03
CA THR A 70 14.75 6.56 -14.31
C THR A 70 15.48 5.37 -14.99
N GLY A 71 15.23 4.16 -14.51
CA GLY A 71 15.92 2.93 -14.89
C GLY A 71 15.13 2.11 -15.90
N SER A 72 14.76 0.90 -15.49
CA SER A 72 13.84 0.03 -16.21
C SER A 72 13.19 -0.94 -15.23
N ALA A 73 12.09 -1.58 -15.62
CA ALA A 73 11.42 -2.59 -14.80
C ALA A 73 12.33 -3.74 -14.31
N SER A 74 13.41 -4.05 -15.06
CA SER A 74 14.36 -5.12 -14.71
C SER A 74 15.63 -4.64 -13.98
N SER A 75 15.82 -3.32 -13.88
CA SER A 75 17.00 -2.70 -13.28
C SER A 75 16.66 -1.28 -12.83
N ALA A 76 15.99 -1.19 -11.68
CA ALA A 76 15.54 0.08 -11.13
C ALA A 76 16.70 1.03 -10.77
N ALA A 77 16.52 2.31 -11.05
CA ALA A 77 17.42 3.41 -10.71
C ALA A 77 16.60 4.67 -10.37
N PHE A 78 16.42 4.94 -9.08
CA PHE A 78 15.60 6.07 -8.64
C PHE A 78 16.33 7.41 -8.69
N ALA A 79 15.64 8.44 -9.18
CA ALA A 79 16.07 9.83 -9.10
C ALA A 79 16.01 10.38 -7.67
N THR A 80 16.49 11.62 -7.50
CA THR A 80 16.32 12.34 -6.23
C THR A 80 14.85 12.56 -5.91
N ALA A 81 14.46 12.32 -4.66
CA ALA A 81 13.11 12.49 -4.17
C ALA A 81 12.52 13.87 -4.51
N GLN A 82 11.30 13.88 -5.02
CA GLN A 82 10.45 15.07 -5.12
C GLN A 82 9.45 15.06 -3.97
N THR A 83 9.37 16.15 -3.21
CA THR A 83 8.37 16.28 -2.15
C THR A 83 7.04 16.70 -2.75
N ASN A 84 6.04 15.85 -2.57
CA ASN A 84 4.65 16.10 -2.91
C ASN A 84 4.40 16.66 -4.35
N PRO A 85 4.99 16.08 -5.41
CA PRO A 85 4.79 16.60 -6.77
C PRO A 85 3.34 16.47 -7.25
N PHE A 86 2.58 15.55 -6.66
CA PHE A 86 1.20 15.23 -7.01
C PHE A 86 0.13 15.95 -6.16
N GLY A 87 0.52 16.73 -5.14
CA GLY A 87 -0.45 17.40 -4.25
C GLY A 87 -1.10 16.48 -3.20
N LEU A 88 -0.57 15.28 -3.01
CA LEU A 88 -0.88 14.31 -1.95
C LEU A 88 -0.28 14.74 -0.58
N SER A 89 -0.74 15.86 -0.02
CA SER A 89 -0.29 16.40 1.28
C SER A 89 -1.43 16.64 2.26
N ASP A 90 -1.07 17.10 3.47
CA ASP A 90 -1.99 17.47 4.56
C ASP A 90 -2.86 16.30 5.04
N VAL A 91 -2.35 15.07 4.89
CA VAL A 91 -3.08 13.85 5.27
C VAL A 91 -3.06 13.56 6.77
N GLY A 92 -2.44 14.40 7.59
CA GLY A 92 -2.17 14.13 9.00
C GLY A 92 -0.87 13.33 9.21
N PHE A 93 -0.51 13.02 10.45
CA PHE A 93 0.78 12.36 10.73
C PHE A 93 0.81 10.92 10.20
N SER A 94 2.00 10.49 9.77
CA SER A 94 2.31 9.15 9.27
C SER A 94 1.46 8.74 8.07
N ALA A 95 1.71 9.39 6.94
CA ALA A 95 1.05 9.07 5.68
C ALA A 95 1.33 7.61 5.29
N ALA A 96 0.27 6.91 4.90
CA ALA A 96 0.33 5.54 4.38
C ALA A 96 -0.40 5.48 3.03
N PRO A 97 0.27 5.86 1.93
CA PRO A 97 -0.36 5.90 0.61
C PRO A 97 -0.56 4.50 0.04
N THR A 98 -1.71 4.27 -0.57
CA THR A 98 -2.06 3.07 -1.32
C THR A 98 -2.67 3.51 -2.64
N LEU A 99 -2.30 2.82 -3.72
CA LEU A 99 -2.76 3.11 -5.07
C LEU A 99 -3.62 1.96 -5.58
N ALA A 100 -4.80 2.26 -6.11
CA ALA A 100 -5.74 1.30 -6.68
C ALA A 100 -6.74 2.04 -7.60
N ASP A 101 -7.28 1.35 -8.60
CA ASP A 101 -8.38 1.87 -9.44
C ASP A 101 -9.69 1.74 -8.66
N LEU A 102 -10.05 2.79 -7.89
CA LEU A 102 -11.14 2.73 -6.90
C LEU A 102 -12.49 3.15 -7.48
N ASP A 103 -12.50 3.82 -8.62
CA ASP A 103 -13.72 4.15 -9.37
C ASP A 103 -13.89 3.38 -10.69
N ALA A 104 -12.96 2.47 -10.99
CA ALA A 104 -12.96 1.55 -12.12
C ALA A 104 -12.94 2.27 -13.49
N ASP A 105 -12.24 3.40 -13.57
CA ASP A 105 -12.05 4.15 -14.81
C ASP A 105 -10.76 3.77 -15.57
N GLY A 106 -9.94 2.90 -14.97
CA GLY A 106 -8.74 2.34 -15.55
C GLY A 106 -7.46 3.06 -15.18
N ASP A 107 -7.49 4.03 -14.27
CA ASP A 107 -6.31 4.64 -13.69
C ASP A 107 -6.20 4.46 -12.16
N LEU A 108 -5.04 4.75 -11.58
CA LEU A 108 -4.80 4.50 -10.16
C LEU A 108 -5.10 5.74 -9.31
N ASP A 109 -6.12 5.64 -8.47
CA ASP A 109 -6.41 6.59 -7.41
C ASP A 109 -5.49 6.40 -6.20
N ALA A 110 -5.43 7.41 -5.33
CA ALA A 110 -4.72 7.30 -4.06
C ALA A 110 -5.67 7.33 -2.86
N LEU A 111 -5.55 6.33 -1.98
CA LEU A 111 -6.10 6.37 -0.63
C LEU A 111 -4.97 6.42 0.38
N ILE A 112 -4.91 7.49 1.17
CA ILE A 112 -3.82 7.72 2.11
C ILE A 112 -4.33 7.63 3.54
N GLY A 113 -3.88 6.62 4.29
CA GLY A 113 -4.14 6.47 5.70
C GLY A 113 -3.25 7.37 6.58
N ASN A 114 -3.67 7.59 7.82
CA ASN A 114 -2.91 8.35 8.80
C ASN A 114 -2.96 7.78 10.22
N SER A 115 -2.16 8.37 11.11
CA SER A 115 -2.04 7.99 12.53
C SER A 115 -3.33 8.11 13.35
N ASP A 116 -4.26 8.98 12.96
CA ASP A 116 -5.56 9.15 13.61
C ASP A 116 -6.59 8.10 13.16
N GLY A 117 -6.23 7.22 12.21
CA GLY A 117 -7.14 6.23 11.65
C GLY A 117 -8.13 6.79 10.64
N ASN A 118 -7.85 7.98 10.11
CA ASN A 118 -8.54 8.52 8.96
C ASN A 118 -7.85 8.06 7.68
N THR A 119 -8.61 8.05 6.60
CA THR A 119 -8.08 7.95 5.25
C THR A 119 -8.58 9.13 4.43
N LEU A 120 -7.75 9.60 3.50
CA LEU A 120 -8.10 10.62 2.52
C LEU A 120 -8.02 10.03 1.12
N TYR A 121 -9.04 10.30 0.32
CA TYR A 121 -9.14 9.86 -1.06
C TYR A 121 -8.71 10.98 -2.01
N PHE A 122 -7.92 10.62 -3.01
CA PHE A 122 -7.50 11.49 -4.09
C PHE A 122 -7.79 10.75 -5.39
N GLU A 123 -8.85 11.19 -6.07
CA GLU A 123 -9.20 10.74 -7.41
C GLU A 123 -8.08 11.15 -8.37
N ASN A 124 -7.57 10.22 -9.17
CA ASN A 124 -6.72 10.55 -10.29
C ASN A 124 -7.60 10.97 -11.46
N THR A 125 -7.55 12.26 -11.78
CA THR A 125 -8.33 12.86 -12.89
C THR A 125 -7.54 12.94 -14.19
N GLY A 126 -6.37 12.29 -14.20
CA GLY A 126 -5.44 12.25 -15.31
C GLY A 126 -5.70 11.05 -16.20
N SER A 127 -4.74 10.15 -16.21
CA SER A 127 -4.82 8.87 -16.91
C SER A 127 -3.86 7.88 -16.27
N ALA A 128 -3.97 6.59 -16.61
CA ALA A 128 -3.06 5.55 -16.16
C ALA A 128 -1.57 5.83 -16.46
N SER A 129 -1.28 6.58 -17.53
CA SER A 129 0.09 6.91 -17.95
C SER A 129 0.50 8.34 -17.63
N SER A 130 -0.31 9.07 -16.86
CA SER A 130 -0.02 10.45 -16.45
C SER A 130 -0.93 10.83 -15.30
N ALA A 131 -0.49 10.51 -14.08
CA ALA A 131 -1.30 10.75 -12.90
C ALA A 131 -1.48 12.25 -12.61
N ALA A 132 -2.72 12.65 -12.33
CA ALA A 132 -3.10 14.01 -11.96
C ALA A 132 -4.20 13.97 -10.88
N PHE A 133 -3.77 14.00 -9.62
CA PHE A 133 -4.68 13.85 -8.48
C PHE A 133 -5.47 15.13 -8.19
N ALA A 134 -6.78 14.95 -7.96
CA ALA A 134 -7.66 16.00 -7.47
C ALA A 134 -7.39 16.34 -6.00
N THR A 135 -8.03 17.40 -5.51
CA THR A 135 -7.96 17.76 -4.09
C THR A 135 -8.56 16.67 -3.21
N ALA A 136 -7.92 16.41 -2.07
CA ALA A 136 -8.35 15.41 -1.10
C ALA A 136 -9.85 15.50 -0.78
N GLN A 137 -10.52 14.36 -0.83
CA GLN A 137 -11.87 14.18 -0.34
C GLN A 137 -11.82 13.40 0.97
N ALA A 138 -12.70 13.77 1.91
CA ALA A 138 -12.96 12.91 3.06
C ALA A 138 -13.50 11.59 2.51
N ASN A 139 -12.93 10.47 2.98
CA ASN A 139 -13.14 9.15 2.41
C ASN A 139 -14.61 8.87 1.99
N PRO A 140 -14.90 8.81 0.67
CA PRO A 140 -16.26 8.59 0.17
C PRO A 140 -16.74 7.15 0.41
N PHE A 141 -15.81 6.22 0.68
CA PHE A 141 -16.03 4.79 0.84
C PHE A 141 -16.36 4.36 2.28
N GLY A 142 -16.32 5.29 3.24
CA GLY A 142 -16.65 4.99 4.64
C GLY A 142 -15.57 4.25 5.44
N LEU A 143 -14.38 4.03 4.88
CA LEU A 143 -13.21 3.43 5.56
C LEU A 143 -12.53 4.44 6.50
N SER A 144 -13.25 4.94 7.50
CA SER A 144 -12.75 5.89 8.50
C SER A 144 -12.83 5.31 9.91
N ASN A 145 -12.01 5.85 10.84
CA ASN A 145 -11.89 5.36 12.22
C ASN A 145 -11.41 3.91 12.31
N VAL A 146 -10.48 3.53 11.44
CA VAL A 146 -10.01 2.15 11.23
C VAL A 146 -8.86 1.75 12.16
N GLY A 147 -8.74 2.43 13.31
CA GLY A 147 -7.62 2.26 14.25
C GLY A 147 -6.40 3.12 13.91
N SER A 148 -5.48 3.26 14.85
CA SER A 148 -4.33 4.16 14.69
C SER A 148 -3.36 3.64 13.63
N LEU A 149 -2.77 4.55 12.84
CA LEU A 149 -1.83 4.23 11.76
C LEU A 149 -2.43 3.28 10.73
N ALA A 150 -3.54 3.73 10.13
CA ALA A 150 -4.23 3.01 9.08
C ALA A 150 -3.30 2.76 7.88
N LYS A 151 -3.13 1.49 7.50
CA LYS A 151 -2.38 1.09 6.30
C LYS A 151 -3.29 0.26 5.40
N PRO A 152 -4.03 0.91 4.48
CA PRO A 152 -4.96 0.21 3.61
C PRO A 152 -4.24 -0.58 2.52
N THR A 153 -4.83 -1.69 2.08
CA THR A 153 -4.51 -2.41 0.85
C THR A 153 -5.82 -2.87 0.22
N PHE A 154 -5.84 -2.98 -1.10
CA PHE A 154 -7.03 -3.33 -1.86
C PHE A 154 -6.76 -4.53 -2.74
N ALA A 155 -7.72 -5.44 -2.80
CA ALA A 155 -7.76 -6.52 -3.77
C ALA A 155 -9.14 -7.19 -3.79
N ASP A 156 -9.43 -7.96 -4.82
CA ASP A 156 -10.61 -8.85 -4.85
C ASP A 156 -10.36 -10.04 -3.92
N LEU A 157 -10.91 -10.01 -2.70
CA LEU A 157 -10.64 -10.99 -1.65
C LEU A 157 -11.71 -12.08 -1.53
N ASP A 158 -12.87 -11.91 -2.16
CA ASP A 158 -13.95 -12.89 -2.18
C ASP A 158 -14.24 -13.45 -3.60
N GLY A 159 -13.51 -12.97 -4.60
CA GLY A 159 -13.52 -13.47 -5.97
C GLY A 159 -14.71 -12.99 -6.80
N ASP A 160 -15.37 -11.91 -6.39
CA ASP A 160 -16.56 -11.39 -7.05
C ASP A 160 -16.28 -10.37 -8.17
N GLY A 161 -15.02 -9.98 -8.33
CA GLY A 161 -14.53 -9.09 -9.37
C GLY A 161 -14.49 -7.62 -8.99
N ASP A 162 -14.68 -7.26 -7.72
CA ASP A 162 -14.47 -5.91 -7.22
C ASP A 162 -13.43 -5.82 -6.08
N LEU A 163 -12.99 -4.60 -5.76
CA LEU A 163 -11.91 -4.40 -4.79
C LEU A 163 -12.46 -4.32 -3.36
N ASP A 164 -12.06 -5.29 -2.54
CA ASP A 164 -12.19 -5.24 -1.08
C ASP A 164 -11.05 -4.44 -0.43
N ALA A 165 -11.26 -3.98 0.80
CA ALA A 165 -10.24 -3.29 1.58
C ALA A 165 -9.77 -4.13 2.77
N LEU A 166 -8.45 -4.27 2.92
CA LEU A 166 -7.82 -4.81 4.12
C LEU A 166 -6.94 -3.73 4.74
N ILE A 167 -7.21 -3.36 5.98
CA ILE A 167 -6.52 -2.26 6.66
C ILE A 167 -5.79 -2.79 7.89
N GLY A 168 -4.47 -2.60 7.92
CA GLY A 168 -3.67 -2.84 9.13
C GLY A 168 -3.69 -1.63 10.06
N GLU A 169 -3.62 -1.88 11.37
CA GLU A 169 -3.47 -0.83 12.38
C GLU A 169 -2.30 -1.07 13.35
N TRP A 170 -2.00 -0.08 14.19
CA TRP A 170 -0.84 -0.02 15.07
C TRP A 170 -0.71 -1.18 16.07
N TYR A 171 -1.79 -1.66 16.66
CA TYR A 171 -1.78 -2.75 17.64
C TYR A 171 -1.76 -4.15 17.03
N GLY A 172 -1.63 -4.26 15.70
CA GLY A 172 -1.49 -5.54 15.00
C GLY A 172 -2.82 -6.18 14.61
N GLN A 173 -3.92 -5.45 14.68
CA GLN A 173 -5.21 -5.83 14.14
C GLN A 173 -5.26 -5.54 12.63
N THR A 174 -6.04 -6.38 11.94
CA THR A 174 -6.43 -6.20 10.54
C THR A 174 -7.95 -6.05 10.49
N LEU A 175 -8.41 -5.10 9.67
CA LEU A 175 -9.82 -4.82 9.43
C LEU A 175 -10.10 -5.11 7.97
N TYR A 176 -11.03 -6.01 7.71
CA TYR A 176 -11.51 -6.33 6.38
C TYR A 176 -12.84 -5.63 6.13
N PHE A 177 -12.96 -5.02 4.96
CA PHE A 177 -14.18 -4.41 4.46
C PHE A 177 -14.49 -5.04 3.11
N GLU A 178 -15.53 -5.87 3.09
CA GLU A 178 -16.14 -6.40 1.87
C GLU A 178 -16.82 -5.25 1.11
N ASN A 179 -16.50 -5.07 -0.16
CA ASN A 179 -17.21 -4.19 -1.06
C ASN A 179 -18.46 -4.91 -1.59
N THR A 180 -19.58 -4.74 -0.89
CA THR A 180 -20.87 -5.33 -1.29
C THR A 180 -21.54 -4.64 -2.50
N GLY A 181 -20.79 -3.79 -3.19
CA GLY A 181 -21.25 -2.93 -4.26
C GLY A 181 -20.91 -3.47 -5.64
N SER A 182 -20.07 -2.71 -6.34
CA SER A 182 -19.46 -3.10 -7.61
C SER A 182 -18.19 -2.27 -7.79
N ALA A 183 -17.31 -2.66 -8.71
CA ALA A 183 -16.08 -1.93 -9.01
C ALA A 183 -16.30 -0.42 -9.28
N THR A 184 -17.35 -0.06 -10.04
CA THR A 184 -17.65 1.36 -10.39
C THR A 184 -18.51 2.11 -9.34
N SER A 185 -18.92 1.44 -8.27
CA SER A 185 -19.80 2.02 -7.25
C SER A 185 -19.60 1.29 -5.93
N ALA A 186 -18.40 1.43 -5.37
CA ALA A 186 -18.01 0.73 -4.15
C ALA A 186 -18.94 1.04 -2.96
N ALA A 187 -19.30 0.00 -2.22
CA ALA A 187 -20.15 0.05 -1.04
C ALA A 187 -19.61 -0.90 0.04
N PHE A 188 -18.66 -0.41 0.82
CA PHE A 188 -18.01 -1.21 1.86
C PHE A 188 -18.94 -1.50 3.04
N ALA A 189 -18.99 -2.77 3.43
CA ALA A 189 -19.71 -3.25 4.60
C ALA A 189 -19.03 -2.83 5.91
N THR A 190 -19.66 -3.17 7.04
CA THR A 190 -19.03 -2.96 8.35
C THR A 190 -17.80 -3.84 8.50
N ALA A 191 -16.71 -3.27 9.02
CA ALA A 191 -15.44 -3.95 9.21
C ALA A 191 -15.58 -5.28 9.96
N GLN A 192 -15.00 -6.33 9.40
CA GLN A 192 -14.71 -7.57 10.11
C GLN A 192 -13.31 -7.50 10.71
N ILE A 193 -13.18 -7.91 11.98
CA ILE A 193 -11.91 -7.86 12.70
C ILE A 193 -11.18 -9.20 12.54
N ASN A 194 -9.98 -9.17 11.96
CA ASN A 194 -9.10 -10.33 11.75
C ASN A 194 -9.80 -11.58 11.15
N PRO A 195 -10.65 -11.46 10.10
CA PRO A 195 -11.40 -12.61 9.60
C PRO A 195 -10.51 -13.72 9.04
N PHE A 196 -9.31 -13.36 8.58
CA PHE A 196 -8.33 -14.28 8.00
C PHE A 196 -7.29 -14.82 9.01
N GLY A 197 -7.48 -14.55 10.31
CA GLY A 197 -6.55 -15.01 11.35
C GLY A 197 -5.19 -14.30 11.36
N LEU A 198 -5.08 -13.15 10.68
CA LEU A 198 -3.87 -12.32 10.57
C LEU A 198 -3.58 -11.48 11.85
N SER A 199 -4.02 -11.94 13.01
CA SER A 199 -3.86 -11.25 14.30
C SER A 199 -2.47 -11.47 14.92
N ASP A 200 -2.06 -10.59 15.85
CA ASP A 200 -0.82 -10.70 16.63
C ASP A 200 0.48 -10.63 15.81
N VAL A 201 0.42 -9.97 14.66
CA VAL A 201 1.60 -9.74 13.81
C VAL A 201 2.62 -8.82 14.46
N GLY A 202 2.34 -8.18 15.61
CA GLY A 202 3.18 -7.19 16.28
C GLY A 202 2.74 -5.75 15.97
N GLN A 203 3.48 -4.75 16.45
CA GLN A 203 3.08 -3.35 16.25
C GLN A 203 3.19 -2.91 14.78
N SER A 204 2.24 -2.10 14.31
CA SER A 204 2.24 -1.46 12.99
C SER A 204 2.00 -2.42 11.82
N ALA A 205 0.91 -3.20 11.88
CA ALA A 205 0.51 -4.11 10.81
C ALA A 205 0.46 -3.37 9.47
N ALA A 206 1.20 -3.87 8.48
CA ALA A 206 1.21 -3.37 7.10
C ALA A 206 0.93 -4.56 6.18
N PRO A 207 -0.35 -4.84 5.86
CA PRO A 207 -0.67 -5.88 4.90
C PRO A 207 -0.21 -5.48 3.49
N THR A 208 0.24 -6.47 2.73
CA THR A 208 0.51 -6.40 1.29
C THR A 208 -0.01 -7.68 0.68
N LEU A 209 -0.79 -7.55 -0.39
CA LEU A 209 -1.40 -8.66 -1.09
C LEU A 209 -0.66 -8.89 -2.42
N ALA A 210 -0.35 -10.15 -2.72
CA ALA A 210 0.22 -10.56 -4.00
C ALA A 210 -0.06 -12.05 -4.21
N ASP A 211 -0.32 -12.47 -5.44
CA ASP A 211 -0.30 -13.88 -5.82
C ASP A 211 1.17 -14.35 -5.82
N LEU A 212 1.67 -14.82 -4.67
CA LEU A 212 3.06 -15.25 -4.50
C LEU A 212 3.25 -16.68 -4.96
N ASP A 213 2.18 -17.45 -5.09
CA ASP A 213 2.25 -18.86 -5.44
C ASP A 213 1.61 -19.29 -6.79
N GLY A 214 1.10 -18.31 -7.54
CA GLY A 214 0.72 -18.44 -8.94
C GLY A 214 -0.44 -19.40 -9.14
N ASP A 215 -1.17 -19.70 -8.06
CA ASP A 215 -2.34 -20.57 -8.06
C ASP A 215 -3.63 -19.82 -8.38
N GLY A 216 -3.55 -18.49 -8.41
CA GLY A 216 -4.64 -17.59 -8.75
C GLY A 216 -5.35 -16.97 -7.55
N ASP A 217 -4.98 -17.37 -6.32
CA ASP A 217 -5.43 -16.75 -5.08
C ASP A 217 -4.41 -15.70 -4.60
N LEU A 218 -4.83 -14.73 -3.79
CA LEU A 218 -3.93 -13.71 -3.24
C LEU A 218 -3.33 -14.16 -1.90
N ASP A 219 -2.00 -14.06 -1.77
CA ASP A 219 -1.30 -14.23 -0.50
C ASP A 219 -1.17 -12.90 0.27
N ALA A 220 -1.29 -12.96 1.59
CA ALA A 220 -1.08 -11.82 2.47
C ALA A 220 0.29 -11.85 3.19
N LEU A 221 1.11 -10.82 2.95
CA LEU A 221 2.29 -10.51 3.75
C LEU A 221 1.92 -9.42 4.76
N VAL A 222 2.09 -9.67 6.06
CA VAL A 222 1.87 -8.64 7.08
C VAL A 222 3.16 -8.33 7.83
N GLY A 223 3.70 -7.13 7.61
CA GLY A 223 4.89 -6.62 8.30
C GLY A 223 4.57 -5.96 9.66
N ASN A 224 5.54 -5.96 10.58
CA ASN A 224 5.49 -5.20 11.85
C ASN A 224 6.76 -4.35 12.04
N SER A 225 6.76 -3.45 13.04
CA SER A 225 7.85 -2.48 13.32
C SER A 225 9.21 -3.07 13.73
N GLY A 226 9.36 -4.40 13.78
CA GLY A 226 10.62 -5.07 14.16
C GLY A 226 10.83 -6.48 13.60
N ASN A 227 9.88 -7.09 12.90
CA ASN A 227 9.93 -8.43 12.31
C ASN A 227 8.79 -8.66 11.31
N PHE A 228 8.94 -9.68 10.48
CA PHE A 228 7.93 -10.14 9.53
C PHE A 228 7.24 -11.41 10.07
N SER A 229 5.93 -11.55 9.84
CA SER A 229 5.21 -12.81 9.96
C SER A 229 4.65 -13.17 8.58
N ILE A 230 5.10 -14.30 8.01
CA ILE A 230 4.44 -14.90 6.84
C ILE A 230 3.33 -15.79 7.37
N SER A 231 2.09 -15.36 7.20
CA SER A 231 0.94 -16.26 7.30
C SER A 231 0.58 -16.72 5.90
N HIS A 232 0.80 -18.00 5.61
CA HIS A 232 0.26 -18.62 4.41
C HIS A 232 -1.20 -18.96 4.71
N GLY A 233 -2.11 -18.22 4.11
CA GLY A 233 -3.52 -18.55 4.05
C GLY A 233 -3.98 -18.22 2.65
N SER A 234 -4.43 -19.23 1.89
CA SER A 234 -5.20 -18.98 0.67
C SER A 234 -6.45 -18.24 1.10
N LEU A 235 -6.59 -17.02 0.59
CA LEU A 235 -7.80 -16.22 0.64
C LEU A 235 -8.63 -16.74 -0.54
N GLY A 236 -9.47 -17.73 -0.27
CA GLY A 236 -10.10 -18.56 -1.31
C GLY A 236 -11.50 -18.17 -1.68
#